data_AF-A0A7W3J297-F1
#
_entry.id   AF-A0A7W3J297-F1
#
_cell.length_a   1.000
_cell.length_b   1.000
_cell.length_c   1.000
_cell.angle_alpha   90.00
_cell.angle_beta   90.00
_cell.angle_gamma   90.00
#
_symmetry.space_group_name_H-M   'P 1'
#
loop_
_entity.id
_entity.type
_entity.pdbx_description
1 polymer ?
#
loop_
_entity_poly.entity_id
_entity_poly.type
_entity_poly.pdbx_seq_one_letter_code
_entity_poly.pdbx_strand_id
1 'polypeptide(L)'
;MTDVPVIEMVRPMPGFPERRRFALVQLDDDGVLCSMTSLDEPDLRFLVAPPGRFFPDYAPEVEDDVLSDLAIESSDDVLLLVVLNAAGGSLATTTANLAAPVLVNPATRRGGQIVLDAPGLPVAAPLLG
;
A
#
# COMPACT_ATOMS: atom_id res chain seq x y z
N MET A 1 8.63 13.88 -21.12
CA MET A 1 7.94 13.61 -19.83
C MET A 1 8.10 12.13 -19.58
N THR A 2 8.89 11.75 -18.58
CA THR A 2 9.04 10.35 -18.18
C THR A 2 7.68 9.88 -17.70
N ASP A 3 7.13 8.84 -18.33
CA ASP A 3 5.84 8.27 -17.97
C ASP A 3 5.91 7.78 -16.52
N VAL A 4 5.04 8.28 -15.64
CA VAL A 4 4.98 7.81 -14.26
C VAL A 4 4.28 6.46 -14.30
N PRO A 5 4.93 5.36 -13.86
CA PRO A 5 4.33 4.04 -13.94
C PRO A 5 3.00 4.01 -13.16
N VAL A 6 1.92 3.68 -13.88
CA VAL A 6 0.56 3.59 -13.33
C VAL A 6 0.31 2.21 -12.77
N ILE A 7 -0.20 2.16 -11.54
CA ILE A 7 -0.70 0.95 -10.87
C ILE A 7 -2.19 0.82 -11.17
N GLU A 8 -2.59 -0.37 -11.65
CA GLU A 8 -3.97 -0.76 -11.87
C GLU A 8 -4.47 -1.60 -10.69
N MET A 9 -5.38 -1.03 -9.89
CA MET A 9 -5.96 -1.65 -8.71
C MET A 9 -7.06 -2.65 -9.10
N VAL A 10 -6.67 -3.85 -9.53
CA VAL A 10 -7.60 -4.92 -9.91
C VAL A 10 -8.45 -5.38 -8.73
N ARG A 11 -7.89 -5.33 -7.51
CA ARG A 11 -8.65 -5.31 -6.26
C ARG A 11 -8.68 -3.86 -5.75
N PRO A 12 -9.84 -3.20 -5.68
CA PRO A 12 -9.89 -1.76 -5.45
C PRO A 12 -9.49 -1.40 -4.02
N MET A 13 -9.21 -0.12 -3.80
CA MET A 13 -9.20 0.45 -2.44
C MET A 13 -10.63 0.38 -1.86
N PRO A 14 -10.86 -0.21 -0.68
CA PRO A 14 -12.14 -0.16 0.01
C PRO A 14 -12.64 1.29 0.15
N GLY A 15 -13.92 1.50 -0.18
CA GLY A 15 -14.53 2.83 -0.24
C GLY A 15 -14.36 3.56 -1.57
N PHE A 16 -13.48 3.09 -2.47
CA PHE A 16 -13.21 3.72 -3.77
C PHE A 16 -13.22 2.71 -4.94
N PRO A 17 -14.31 1.95 -5.15
CA PRO A 17 -14.36 0.86 -6.13
C PRO A 17 -14.18 1.30 -7.59
N GLU A 18 -14.47 2.56 -7.90
CA GLU A 18 -14.36 3.14 -9.25
C GLU A 18 -13.00 3.81 -9.51
N ARG A 19 -12.15 3.94 -8.49
CA ARG A 19 -10.83 4.55 -8.60
C ARG A 19 -9.82 3.43 -8.72
N ARG A 20 -9.34 3.20 -9.93
CA ARG A 20 -8.54 2.02 -10.27
C ARG A 20 -7.11 2.36 -10.63
N ARG A 21 -6.85 3.60 -11.07
CA ARG A 21 -5.56 4.00 -11.61
C ARG A 21 -4.85 4.91 -10.62
N PHE A 22 -3.70 4.49 -10.14
CA PHE A 22 -2.92 5.25 -9.19
C PHE A 22 -1.48 5.43 -9.67
N ALA A 23 -0.92 6.61 -9.44
CA ALA A 23 0.52 6.82 -9.51
C ALA A 23 1.11 6.72 -8.11
N LEU A 24 2.24 6.03 -7.97
CA LEU A 24 3.04 6.00 -6.74
C LEU A 24 4.20 6.99 -6.88
N VAL A 25 4.23 7.99 -6.00
CA VAL A 25 5.21 9.07 -6.03
C VAL A 25 5.91 9.13 -4.68
N GLN A 26 7.24 9.04 -4.66
CA GLN A 26 8.02 9.25 -3.46
C GLN A 26 7.94 10.71 -3.01
N LEU A 27 7.75 10.92 -1.71
CA LEU A 27 7.60 12.24 -1.09
C LEU A 27 8.86 12.69 -0.34
N ASP A 28 9.76 11.76 -0.03
CA ASP A 28 11.03 12.04 0.63
C ASP A 28 12.20 11.37 -0.11
N ASP A 29 13.41 11.88 0.13
CA ASP A 29 14.64 11.39 -0.49
C ASP A 29 15.07 10.01 0.07
N ASP A 30 14.58 9.65 1.26
CA ASP A 30 14.86 8.38 1.93
C ASP A 30 13.98 7.22 1.41
N GLY A 31 12.99 7.50 0.56
CA GLY A 31 12.06 6.54 -0.03
C GLY A 31 11.07 5.92 0.96
N VAL A 32 10.85 6.55 2.12
CA VAL A 32 10.04 6.00 3.22
C VAL A 32 8.58 6.35 3.05
N LEU A 33 8.29 7.58 2.64
CA LEU A 33 6.94 8.06 2.42
C LEU A 33 6.64 8.18 0.93
N CYS A 34 5.54 7.57 0.53
CA CYS A 34 5.03 7.66 -0.82
C CYS A 34 3.59 8.17 -0.79
N SER A 35 3.22 8.94 -1.81
CA SER A 35 1.82 9.22 -2.14
C SER A 35 1.36 8.23 -3.21
N MET A 36 0.28 7.52 -2.93
CA MET A 36 -0.47 6.78 -3.94
C MET A 36 -1.66 7.63 -4.35
N THR A 37 -1.54 8.32 -5.49
CA THR A 37 -2.49 9.35 -5.94
C THR A 37 -3.32 8.83 -7.11
N SER A 38 -4.65 8.96 -7.01
CA SER A 38 -5.56 8.59 -8.08
C SER A 38 -5.34 9.46 -9.30
N LEU A 39 -5.26 8.84 -10.48
CA LEU A 39 -5.18 9.54 -11.77
C LEU A 39 -6.55 10.02 -12.27
N ASP A 40 -7.62 9.44 -11.72
CA ASP A 40 -9.01 9.79 -12.06
C ASP A 40 -9.54 10.93 -11.19
N GLU A 41 -8.97 11.10 -9.98
CA GLU A 41 -9.39 12.08 -8.99
C GLU A 41 -8.17 12.53 -8.18
N PRO A 42 -7.44 13.57 -8.62
CA PRO A 42 -6.15 13.96 -8.02
C PRO A 42 -6.21 14.34 -6.52
N ASP A 43 -7.39 14.73 -6.03
CA ASP A 43 -7.61 15.04 -4.62
C ASP A 43 -7.67 13.76 -3.75
N LEU A 44 -7.92 12.60 -4.36
CA LEU A 44 -7.84 11.30 -3.70
C LEU A 44 -6.40 10.79 -3.70
N ARG A 45 -5.78 10.85 -2.53
CA ARG A 45 -4.44 10.31 -2.30
C ARG A 45 -4.35 9.56 -0.98
N PHE A 46 -3.55 8.51 -0.97
CA PHE A 46 -3.20 7.75 0.23
C PHE A 46 -1.73 7.94 0.53
N LEU A 47 -1.41 8.26 1.78
CA LEU A 47 -0.04 8.19 2.25
C LEU A 47 0.27 6.71 2.52
N VAL A 48 1.35 6.20 1.93
CA VAL A 48 1.75 4.80 2.05
C VAL A 48 3.27 4.70 2.30
N ALA A 49 3.69 3.59 2.89
CA ALA A 49 5.10 3.32 3.14
C ALA A 49 5.41 1.82 3.07
N PRO A 50 6.63 1.42 2.67
CA PRO A 50 7.10 0.07 2.90
C PRO A 50 7.13 -0.22 4.42
N PRO A 51 6.55 -1.32 4.90
CA PRO A 51 6.43 -1.56 6.34
C PRO A 51 7.77 -1.87 7.01
N GLY A 52 8.75 -2.45 6.29
CA GLY A 52 9.98 -2.99 6.87
C GLY A 52 10.84 -2.00 7.68
N ARG A 53 10.71 -0.69 7.45
CA ARG A 53 11.43 0.32 8.25
C ARG A 53 10.83 0.54 9.64
N PHE A 54 9.53 0.30 9.79
CA PHE A 54 8.79 0.51 11.04
C PHE A 54 8.41 -0.81 11.72
N PHE A 55 8.20 -1.86 10.92
CA PHE A 55 7.75 -3.18 11.33
C PHE A 55 8.63 -4.23 10.62
N PRO A 56 9.88 -4.44 11.05
CA PRO A 56 10.84 -5.29 10.35
C PRO A 56 10.41 -6.77 10.27
N ASP A 57 9.61 -7.22 11.24
CA ASP A 57 9.10 -8.60 11.31
C ASP A 57 7.73 -8.76 10.61
N TYR A 58 7.21 -7.72 9.96
CA TYR A 58 5.90 -7.78 9.31
C TYR A 58 5.98 -8.53 7.97
N ALA A 59 5.52 -9.79 7.99
CA ALA A 59 5.43 -10.67 6.84
C ALA A 59 4.00 -11.25 6.75
N PRO A 60 3.05 -10.53 6.13
CA PRO A 60 1.66 -10.99 6.06
C PRO A 60 1.52 -12.22 5.15
N GLU A 61 0.72 -13.18 5.58
CA GLU A 61 0.25 -14.27 4.72
C GLU A 61 -0.94 -13.79 3.89
N VAL A 62 -0.98 -14.18 2.62
CA VAL A 62 -1.96 -13.72 1.64
C VAL A 62 -2.48 -14.94 0.88
N GLU A 63 -3.78 -14.96 0.61
CA GLU A 63 -4.46 -16.08 -0.03
C GLU A 63 -4.06 -16.25 -1.51
N ASP A 64 -4.05 -17.50 -1.99
CA ASP A 64 -3.62 -17.83 -3.36
C ASP A 64 -4.46 -17.14 -4.46
N ASP A 65 -5.74 -16.86 -4.19
CA ASP A 65 -6.63 -16.18 -5.14
C ASP A 65 -6.23 -14.70 -5.30
N VAL A 66 -5.81 -14.05 -4.22
CA VAL A 66 -5.26 -12.69 -4.24
C VAL A 66 -3.97 -12.67 -5.06
N LEU A 67 -3.04 -13.60 -4.79
CA LEU A 67 -1.78 -13.68 -5.53
C LEU A 67 -2.02 -13.90 -7.03
N SER A 68 -2.97 -14.77 -7.37
CA SER A 68 -3.37 -15.05 -8.74
C SER A 68 -3.94 -13.81 -9.45
N ASP A 69 -4.83 -13.05 -8.80
CA ASP A 69 -5.40 -11.83 -9.38
C ASP A 69 -4.34 -10.76 -9.66
N LEU A 70 -3.37 -10.63 -8.75
CA LEU A 70 -2.24 -9.71 -8.87
C LEU A 70 -1.11 -10.23 -9.76
N ALA A 71 -1.24 -11.45 -10.29
CA ALA A 71 -0.23 -12.15 -11.08
C ALA A 71 1.13 -12.27 -10.38
N ILE A 72 1.12 -12.47 -9.06
CA ILE A 72 2.31 -12.63 -8.22
C ILE A 72 2.70 -14.10 -8.19
N GLU A 73 3.93 -14.42 -8.61
CA GLU A 73 4.46 -15.79 -8.61
C GLU A 73 5.46 -16.05 -7.48
N SER A 74 6.09 -14.99 -6.95
CA SER A 74 7.05 -15.03 -5.84
C SER A 74 6.90 -13.83 -4.92
N SER A 75 7.24 -13.99 -3.65
CA SER A 75 7.29 -12.89 -2.68
C SER A 75 8.30 -11.80 -3.05
N ASP A 76 9.35 -12.17 -3.79
CA ASP A 76 10.38 -11.23 -4.26
C ASP A 76 9.84 -10.25 -5.32
N ASP A 77 8.73 -10.61 -5.96
CA ASP A 77 8.07 -9.82 -7.01
C ASP A 77 6.96 -8.91 -6.47
N VAL A 78 6.98 -8.60 -5.16
CA VAL A 78 5.91 -7.84 -4.50
C VAL A 78 6.46 -6.57 -3.87
N LEU A 79 5.90 -5.44 -4.29
CA LEU A 79 5.97 -4.21 -3.52
C LEU A 79 4.85 -4.24 -2.47
N LEU A 80 5.25 -4.44 -1.21
CA LEU A 80 4.37 -4.39 -0.04
C LEU A 80 4.37 -2.98 0.56
N LEU A 81 3.18 -2.40 0.69
CA LEU A 81 2.95 -1.08 1.27
C LEU A 81 1.87 -1.14 2.36
N VAL A 82 1.95 -0.27 3.35
CA VAL A 82 0.90 -0.06 4.36
C VAL A 82 0.34 1.35 4.25
N VAL A 83 -0.97 1.48 4.43
CA VAL A 83 -1.64 2.80 4.41
C VAL A 83 -1.42 3.49 5.74
N LEU A 84 -0.98 4.75 5.68
CA LEU A 84 -0.69 5.58 6.84
C LEU A 84 -1.84 6.53 7.15
N ASN A 85 -2.15 6.70 8.43
CA ASN A 85 -3.02 7.73 8.95
C ASN A 85 -2.18 8.78 9.70
N ALA A 86 -1.98 9.94 9.07
CA ALA A 86 -1.19 11.05 9.59
C ALA A 86 -2.03 12.17 10.22
N ALA A 87 -3.15 11.83 10.89
CA ALA A 87 -4.10 12.80 11.44
C ALA A 87 -3.48 13.83 12.41
N GLY A 88 -2.42 13.46 13.13
CA GLY A 88 -1.75 14.34 14.10
C GLY A 88 -0.63 15.21 13.52
N GLY A 89 -0.35 15.15 12.20
CA GLY A 89 0.62 16.02 11.52
C GLY A 89 2.10 15.75 11.86
N SER A 90 2.39 14.68 12.61
CA SER A 90 3.76 14.27 12.98
C SER A 90 3.92 12.76 12.91
N LEU A 91 5.14 12.29 12.67
CA LEU A 91 5.45 10.85 12.60
C LEU A 91 5.08 10.11 13.90
N ALA A 92 5.27 10.75 15.07
CA ALA A 92 4.93 10.19 16.38
C ALA A 92 3.43 9.91 16.59
N THR A 93 2.58 10.62 15.85
CA THR A 93 1.12 10.46 15.88
C THR A 93 0.59 9.68 14.68
N THR A 94 1.46 9.33 13.73
CA THR A 94 1.08 8.59 12.53
C THR A 94 0.94 7.12 12.87
N THR A 95 -0.10 6.50 12.34
CA THR A 95 -0.33 5.06 12.47
C THR A 95 -0.37 4.39 11.10
N ALA A 96 -0.08 3.08 11.05
CA ALA A 96 -0.21 2.24 9.86
C ALA A 96 -1.35 1.23 10.03
N ASN A 97 -2.07 0.98 8.93
CA ASN A 97 -3.01 -0.13 8.86
C ASN A 97 -2.27 -1.42 8.45
N LEU A 98 -1.97 -2.27 9.43
CA LEU A 98 -1.34 -3.58 9.20
C LEU A 98 -2.36 -4.67 8.86
N ALA A 99 -3.66 -4.43 9.06
CA ALA A 99 -4.71 -5.39 8.73
C ALA A 99 -5.10 -5.35 7.24
N ALA A 100 -4.76 -4.28 6.53
CA ALA A 100 -5.11 -4.11 5.13
C ALA A 100 -3.98 -3.49 4.28
N PRO A 101 -2.87 -4.23 4.04
CA PRO A 101 -1.78 -3.77 3.20
C PRO A 101 -2.20 -3.57 1.74
N VAL A 102 -1.41 -2.79 1.02
CA VAL A 102 -1.45 -2.67 -0.43
C VAL A 102 -0.33 -3.53 -1.01
N LEU A 103 -0.69 -4.49 -1.84
CA LEU A 103 0.22 -5.30 -2.62
C LEU A 103 0.25 -4.79 -4.05
N VAL A 104 1.45 -4.66 -4.62
CA VAL A 104 1.64 -4.30 -6.03
C VAL A 104 2.65 -5.24 -6.64
N ASN A 105 2.30 -5.86 -7.75
CA ASN A 105 3.24 -6.54 -8.62
C ASN A 105 3.94 -5.48 -9.50
N PRO A 106 5.24 -5.20 -9.34
CA PRO A 106 5.93 -4.16 -10.10
C PRO A 106 6.06 -4.49 -11.60
N ALA A 107 6.10 -5.79 -11.96
CA ALA A 107 6.26 -6.24 -13.33
C ALA A 107 4.96 -6.06 -14.14
N THR A 108 3.82 -6.43 -13.57
CA THR A 108 2.50 -6.30 -14.24
C THR A 108 1.78 -5.00 -13.90
N ARG A 109 2.23 -4.30 -12.85
CA ARG A 109 1.61 -3.10 -12.26
C ARG A 109 0.19 -3.32 -11.75
N ARG A 110 -0.17 -4.57 -11.47
CA ARG A 110 -1.44 -4.90 -10.80
C ARG A 110 -1.31 -4.72 -9.30
N GLY A 111 -2.28 -4.03 -8.71
CA GLY A 111 -2.31 -3.77 -7.28
C GLY A 111 -3.62 -4.15 -6.62
N GLY A 112 -3.58 -4.26 -5.29
CA GLY A 112 -4.74 -4.54 -4.46
C GLY A 112 -4.55 -4.09 -3.03
N GLN A 113 -5.57 -3.49 -2.41
CA GLN A 113 -5.63 -3.39 -0.96
C GLN A 113 -6.36 -4.62 -0.40
N ILE A 114 -5.64 -5.41 0.37
CA ILE A 114 -6.06 -6.76 0.77
C ILE A 114 -6.35 -6.75 2.25
N VAL A 115 -7.58 -7.05 2.66
CA VAL A 115 -7.89 -7.27 4.07
C VAL A 115 -7.41 -8.67 4.42
N LEU A 116 -6.50 -8.77 5.40
CA LEU A 116 -5.91 -10.04 5.81
C LEU A 116 -6.84 -10.77 6.77
N ASP A 117 -6.97 -12.09 6.61
CA ASP A 117 -7.73 -12.94 7.54
C ASP A 117 -6.99 -13.21 8.87
N ALA A 118 -5.73 -12.78 8.98
CA ALA A 118 -4.91 -12.98 10.17
C ALA A 118 -5.48 -12.26 11.41
N PRO A 119 -5.78 -12.98 12.50
CA PRO A 119 -6.34 -12.38 13.70
C PRO A 119 -5.33 -11.46 14.39
N GLY A 120 -5.79 -10.29 14.83
CA GLY A 120 -5.04 -9.42 15.74
C GLY A 120 -4.11 -8.40 15.08
N LEU A 121 -4.08 -8.30 13.75
CA LEU A 121 -3.36 -7.21 13.09
C LEU A 121 -4.06 -5.85 13.34
N PRO A 122 -3.35 -4.83 13.83
CA PRO A 122 -3.94 -3.53 14.13
C PRO A 122 -4.26 -2.73 12.85
N VAL A 123 -5.41 -2.07 12.85
CA VAL A 123 -5.78 -1.08 11.82
C VAL A 123 -5.09 0.29 12.02
N ALA A 124 -4.46 0.49 13.18
CA ALA A 124 -3.78 1.72 13.58
C ALA A 124 -2.56 1.42 14.48
N ALA A 125 -1.54 0.77 13.92
CA ALA A 125 -0.26 0.56 14.60
C ALA A 125 0.55 1.86 14.66
N PRO A 126 1.03 2.33 15.82
CA PRO A 126 1.95 3.47 15.88
C PRO A 126 3.23 3.19 15.08
N LEU A 127 3.70 4.18 14.30
CA LEU A 127 4.96 4.05 13.55
C LEU A 127 6.20 4.16 14.45
N LEU A 128 6.09 4.90 15.55
CA LEU A 128 7.12 5.05 16.57
C LEU A 128 6.58 4.46 17.87
N GLY A 129 7.35 3.53 18.46
CA GLY A 129 7.11 2.95 19.78
C GLY A 129 8.02 3.57 20.84
#